data_AF-A0A7S2PUS6-F1
#
_entry.id   AF-A0A7S2PUS6-F1
#
_cell.length_a   1.000
_cell.length_b   1.000
_cell.length_c   1.000
_cell.angle_alpha   90.00
_cell.angle_beta   90.00
_cell.angle_gamma   90.00
#
_symmetry.space_group_name_H-M   'P 1'
#
loop_
_entity.id
_entity.type
_entity.pdbx_description
1 polymer ?
#
loop_
_entity_poly.entity_id
_entity_poly.type
_entity_poly.pdbx_seq_one_letter_code
_entity_poly.pdbx_strand_id
1 'polypeptide(L)'
;VTVAVVVLFDLIILIAWVVVAPLQYIRTNVSTTLNEATGVMTVETAGSCQGSPNDVSMWAFLAPIIIIHVASMIVTNVILFKVKGISDRYQEQKYVALASIYICELVLLGLPILIAVQEAGEARYFVIAGVIFLTDTGVLALIFLPKVRYAKVGLPEGLTVIESFRIKRPSRRDRSVAVSSVEEIRRRASVTSNRKLAPLASNRNLTS
;
A
#
# COMPACT_ATOMS: atom_id res chain seq x y z
N VAL A 1 11.59 -20.57 -0.60
CA VAL A 1 11.34 -21.81 0.19
C VAL A 1 10.23 -21.59 1.21
N THR A 2 10.35 -20.64 2.14
CA THR A 2 9.32 -20.36 3.16
C THR A 2 7.93 -20.08 2.59
N VAL A 3 7.82 -19.22 1.59
CA VAL A 3 6.53 -18.89 0.94
C VAL A 3 5.88 -20.12 0.30
N ALA A 4 6.68 -20.95 -0.39
CA ALA A 4 6.18 -22.15 -1.05
C ALA A 4 5.65 -23.18 -0.04
N VAL A 5 6.27 -23.29 1.14
CA VAL A 5 5.80 -24.17 2.23
C VAL A 5 4.44 -23.72 2.75
N VAL A 6 4.25 -22.41 3.00
CA VAL A 6 2.96 -21.87 3.47
C VAL A 6 1.86 -22.15 2.45
N VAL A 7 2.10 -21.84 1.18
CA VAL A 7 1.13 -22.08 0.10
C VAL A 7 0.80 -23.57 -0.03
N LEU A 8 1.78 -24.47 0.14
CA LEU A 8 1.53 -25.90 0.10
C LEU A 8 0.60 -26.35 1.23
N PHE A 9 0.79 -25.84 2.45
CA PHE A 9 -0.11 -26.13 3.57
C PHE A 9 -1.54 -25.64 3.30
N ASP A 10 -1.70 -24.41 2.79
CA ASP A 10 -3.00 -23.86 2.43
C ASP A 10 -3.69 -24.73 1.37
N LEU A 11 -2.96 -25.14 0.34
CA LEU A 11 -3.49 -26.03 -0.70
C LEU A 11 -3.93 -27.39 -0.14
N ILE A 12 -3.15 -28.01 0.74
CA ILE A 12 -3.50 -29.30 1.34
C ILE A 12 -4.79 -29.18 2.16
N ILE A 13 -4.92 -28.13 2.97
CA ILE A 13 -6.12 -27.90 3.80
C ILE A 13 -7.34 -27.65 2.91
N LEU A 14 -7.19 -26.82 1.85
CA LEU A 14 -8.28 -26.53 0.92
C LEU A 14 -8.72 -27.76 0.12
N ILE A 15 -7.77 -28.59 -0.34
CA ILE A 15 -8.08 -29.84 -1.02
C ILE A 15 -8.80 -30.81 -0.07
N ALA A 16 -8.33 -30.94 1.17
CA ALA A 16 -8.99 -31.76 2.18
C ALA A 16 -10.43 -31.27 2.45
N TRP A 17 -10.64 -29.95 2.52
CA TRP A 17 -11.97 -29.38 2.71
C TRP A 17 -12.91 -29.72 1.54
N VAL A 18 -12.47 -29.53 0.29
CA VAL A 18 -13.27 -29.84 -0.89
C VAL A 18 -13.65 -31.32 -0.99
N VAL A 19 -12.77 -32.23 -0.57
CA VAL A 19 -13.00 -33.68 -0.64
C VAL A 19 -13.88 -34.19 0.52
N VAL A 20 -13.67 -33.68 1.74
CA VAL A 20 -14.35 -34.19 2.95
C VAL A 20 -15.71 -33.53 3.16
N ALA A 21 -15.81 -32.22 2.94
CA ALA A 21 -17.01 -31.43 3.22
C ALA A 21 -17.27 -30.41 2.08
N PRO A 22 -17.70 -30.89 0.90
CA PRO A 22 -17.93 -30.02 -0.25
C PRO A 22 -19.06 -29.03 0.04
N LEU A 23 -18.87 -27.76 -0.32
CA LEU A 23 -19.92 -26.75 -0.21
C LEU A 23 -21.01 -27.03 -1.25
N GLN A 24 -22.26 -27.12 -0.79
CA GLN A 24 -23.42 -27.37 -1.64
C GLN A 24 -24.21 -26.08 -1.82
N TYR A 25 -24.77 -25.88 -3.01
CA TYR A 25 -25.66 -24.76 -3.28
C TYR A 25 -27.04 -25.04 -2.68
N ILE A 26 -27.45 -24.19 -1.73
CA ILE A 26 -28.73 -24.27 -1.03
C ILE A 26 -29.51 -22.99 -1.29
N ARG A 27 -30.80 -23.13 -1.61
CA ARG A 27 -31.73 -22.00 -1.73
C ARG A 27 -32.53 -21.82 -0.45
N THR A 28 -32.56 -20.59 0.04
CA THR A 28 -33.32 -20.19 1.22
C THR A 28 -34.31 -19.08 0.84
N ASN A 29 -35.52 -19.16 1.40
CA ASN A 29 -36.55 -18.13 1.19
C ASN A 29 -36.19 -16.90 2.03
N VAL A 30 -36.05 -15.73 1.39
CA VAL A 30 -35.62 -14.47 2.02
C VAL A 30 -36.82 -13.63 2.43
N SER A 31 -37.81 -13.50 1.55
CA SER A 31 -39.02 -12.74 1.83
C SER A 31 -40.21 -13.36 1.11
N THR A 32 -41.40 -13.21 1.69
CA THR A 32 -42.67 -13.53 1.04
C THR A 32 -43.55 -12.30 1.17
N THR A 33 -43.78 -11.63 0.05
CA THR A 33 -44.58 -10.40 -0.01
C THR A 33 -45.93 -10.73 -0.65
N LEU A 34 -47.02 -10.36 0.04
CA LEU A 34 -48.37 -10.45 -0.48
C LEU A 34 -48.75 -9.08 -1.05
N ASN A 35 -49.03 -9.00 -2.34
CA ASN A 35 -49.66 -7.80 -2.89
C ASN A 35 -51.16 -7.83 -2.60
N GLU A 36 -51.60 -7.09 -1.58
CA GLU A 36 -53.03 -7.00 -1.19
C GLU A 36 -53.94 -6.51 -2.34
N ALA A 37 -53.42 -5.71 -3.27
CA ALA A 37 -54.19 -5.18 -4.41
C ALA A 37 -54.41 -6.21 -5.54
N THR A 38 -53.53 -7.21 -5.68
CA THR A 38 -53.60 -8.20 -6.78
C THR A 38 -53.81 -9.63 -6.28
N GLY A 39 -53.71 -9.88 -4.97
CA GLY A 39 -53.77 -11.20 -4.36
C GLY A 39 -52.59 -12.12 -4.72
N VAL A 40 -51.56 -11.59 -5.39
CA VAL A 40 -50.39 -12.38 -5.83
C VAL A 40 -49.35 -12.45 -4.71
N MET A 41 -48.92 -13.67 -4.40
CA MET A 41 -47.81 -13.96 -3.50
C MET A 41 -46.51 -13.96 -4.31
N THR A 42 -45.55 -13.09 -3.95
CA THR A 42 -44.19 -13.11 -4.50
C THR A 42 -43.22 -13.66 -3.46
N VAL A 43 -42.52 -14.74 -3.81
CA VAL A 43 -41.50 -15.37 -2.96
C VAL A 43 -40.13 -14.99 -3.51
N GLU A 44 -39.35 -14.27 -2.71
CA GLU A 44 -37.96 -13.97 -3.02
C GLU A 44 -37.07 -15.05 -2.41
N THR A 45 -36.23 -15.66 -3.24
CA THR A 45 -35.29 -16.71 -2.82
C THR A 45 -33.87 -16.28 -3.09
N ALA A 46 -32.96 -16.53 -2.14
CA ALA A 46 -31.52 -16.36 -2.33
C ALA A 46 -30.82 -17.71 -2.32
N GLY A 47 -29.79 -17.85 -3.14
CA GLY A 47 -28.91 -19.01 -3.16
C GLY A 47 -27.61 -18.72 -2.41
N SER A 48 -27.16 -19.66 -1.59
CA SER A 48 -25.87 -19.59 -0.90
C SER A 48 -25.18 -20.96 -0.90
N CYS A 49 -23.86 -20.96 -0.81
CA CYS A 49 -23.07 -22.18 -0.68
C CYS A 49 -22.79 -22.44 0.80
N GLN A 50 -23.27 -23.56 1.33
CA GLN A 50 -23.13 -23.93 2.74
C GLN A 50 -22.67 -25.39 2.86
N GLY A 51 -22.02 -25.72 3.99
CA GLY A 51 -21.70 -27.11 4.32
C GLY A 51 -22.95 -27.87 4.77
N SER A 52 -22.99 -29.18 4.54
CA SER A 52 -24.08 -30.03 5.04
C SER A 52 -24.13 -30.01 6.57
N PRO A 53 -25.31 -30.01 7.20
CA PRO A 53 -25.43 -30.04 8.67
C PRO A 53 -24.80 -31.28 9.32
N ASN A 54 -24.68 -32.37 8.56
CA ASN A 54 -24.16 -33.66 9.05
C ASN A 54 -22.64 -33.82 8.84
N ASP A 55 -22.01 -32.88 8.14
CA ASP A 55 -20.58 -32.94 7.83
C ASP A 55 -19.75 -32.21 8.90
N VAL A 56 -18.43 -32.34 8.79
CA VAL A 56 -17.46 -31.63 9.63
C VAL A 56 -17.72 -30.11 9.52
N SER A 57 -17.71 -29.42 10.67
CA SER A 57 -17.99 -27.99 10.71
C SER A 57 -17.00 -27.20 9.84
N MET A 58 -17.52 -26.22 9.09
CA MET A 58 -16.73 -25.31 8.24
C MET A 58 -15.57 -24.65 9.02
N TRP A 59 -15.80 -24.35 10.30
CA TRP A 59 -14.81 -23.77 11.19
C TRP A 59 -13.58 -24.65 11.42
N ALA A 60 -13.70 -25.98 11.31
CA ALA A 60 -12.56 -26.90 11.47
C ALA A 60 -11.48 -26.70 10.40
N PHE A 61 -11.87 -26.32 9.17
CA PHE A 61 -10.94 -26.03 8.08
C PHE A 61 -10.60 -24.54 8.00
N LEU A 62 -11.57 -23.66 8.28
CA LEU A 62 -11.37 -22.22 8.18
C LEU A 62 -10.50 -21.65 9.32
N ALA A 63 -10.66 -22.13 10.55
CA ALA A 63 -9.88 -21.65 11.69
C ALA A 63 -8.36 -21.82 11.53
N PRO A 64 -7.81 -22.99 11.15
CA PRO A 64 -6.35 -23.12 10.97
C PRO A 64 -5.80 -22.23 9.85
N ILE A 65 -6.54 -22.05 8.75
CA ILE A 65 -6.16 -21.13 7.66
C ILE A 65 -6.04 -19.70 8.18
N ILE A 66 -7.07 -19.22 8.90
CA ILE A 66 -7.07 -17.88 9.49
C ILE A 66 -5.90 -17.73 10.47
N ILE A 67 -5.66 -18.72 11.33
CA ILE A 67 -4.56 -18.68 12.30
C ILE A 67 -3.20 -18.56 11.59
N ILE A 68 -2.95 -19.36 10.55
CA ILE A 68 -1.71 -19.32 9.78
C ILE A 68 -1.50 -17.94 9.14
N HIS A 69 -2.53 -17.39 8.48
CA HIS A 69 -2.42 -16.08 7.85
C HIS A 69 -2.22 -14.95 8.87
N VAL A 70 -3.00 -14.93 9.96
CA VAL A 70 -2.87 -13.91 11.01
C VAL A 70 -1.52 -14.01 11.70
N ALA A 71 -1.05 -15.21 12.03
CA ALA A 71 0.28 -15.42 12.61
C ALA A 71 1.38 -14.94 11.64
N SER A 72 1.27 -15.26 10.35
CA SER A 72 2.23 -14.80 9.34
C SER A 72 2.26 -13.27 9.22
N MET A 73 1.10 -12.62 9.31
CA MET A 73 0.99 -11.15 9.29
C MET A 73 1.63 -10.52 10.53
N ILE A 74 1.39 -11.09 11.71
CA ILE A 74 2.01 -10.63 12.97
C ILE A 74 3.52 -10.77 12.90
N VAL A 75 4.03 -11.95 12.50
CA VAL A 75 5.48 -12.19 12.35
C VAL A 75 6.09 -11.20 11.36
N THR A 76 5.42 -10.94 10.25
CA THR A 76 5.87 -9.96 9.24
C THR A 76 5.96 -8.56 9.84
N ASN A 77 4.94 -8.10 10.55
CA ASN A 77 4.95 -6.80 11.22
C ASN A 77 6.04 -6.70 12.30
N VAL A 78 6.29 -7.76 13.07
CA VAL A 78 7.37 -7.80 14.08
C VAL A 78 8.75 -7.69 13.42
N ILE A 79 8.98 -8.42 12.33
CA ILE A 79 10.24 -8.35 11.58
C ILE A 79 10.43 -6.93 11.04
N LEU A 80 9.41 -6.39 10.36
CA LEU A 80 9.42 -5.04 9.79
C LEU A 80 9.66 -3.96 10.86
N PHE A 81 9.10 -4.13 12.06
CA PHE A 81 9.34 -3.22 13.17
C PHE A 81 10.81 -3.24 13.63
N LYS A 82 11.42 -4.44 13.71
CA LYS A 82 12.84 -4.58 14.08
C LYS A 82 13.78 -4.00 13.02
N VAL A 83 13.49 -4.16 11.74
CA VAL A 83 14.35 -3.64 10.66
C VAL A 83 14.13 -2.15 10.36
N LYS A 84 13.09 -1.52 10.91
CA LYS A 84 12.79 -0.08 10.69
C LYS A 84 13.96 0.86 11.02
N GLY A 85 14.78 0.49 12.00
CA GLY A 85 15.94 1.28 12.44
C GLY A 85 17.20 1.11 11.60
N ILE A 86 17.25 0.10 10.72
CA ILE A 86 18.40 -0.16 9.86
C ILE A 86 18.30 0.80 8.68
N SER A 87 19.21 1.79 8.64
CA SER A 87 19.33 2.77 7.57
C SER A 87 19.96 2.14 6.32
N ASP A 88 19.28 1.16 5.73
CA ASP A 88 19.80 0.48 4.56
C ASP A 88 19.60 1.30 3.27
N ARG A 89 20.40 0.95 2.25
CA ARG A 89 20.38 1.39 0.86
C ARG A 89 19.01 1.19 0.18
N TYR A 90 18.14 0.39 0.78
CA TYR A 90 16.80 0.05 0.31
C TYR A 90 15.71 0.85 1.05
N GLN A 91 15.39 2.05 0.56
CA GLN A 91 14.18 2.78 0.96
C GLN A 91 12.89 1.97 0.68
N GLU A 92 12.97 0.91 -0.13
CA GLU A 92 11.88 -0.01 -0.44
C GLU A 92 11.27 -0.67 0.80
N GLN A 93 12.08 -0.99 1.82
CA GLN A 93 11.60 -1.65 3.03
C GLN A 93 10.57 -0.80 3.80
N LYS A 94 10.66 0.53 3.71
CA LYS A 94 9.72 1.45 4.36
C LYS A 94 8.34 1.42 3.71
N TYR A 95 8.31 1.31 2.38
CA TYR A 95 7.06 1.20 1.63
C TYR A 95 6.41 -0.16 1.85
N VAL A 96 7.22 -1.22 1.95
CA VAL A 96 6.72 -2.57 2.33
C VAL A 96 6.17 -2.56 3.75
N ALA A 97 6.85 -1.91 4.70
CA ALA A 97 6.36 -1.77 6.07
C ALA A 97 5.02 -1.01 6.13
N LEU A 98 4.92 0.08 5.37
CA LEU A 98 3.69 0.87 5.27
C LEU A 98 2.55 0.05 4.64
N ALA A 99 2.84 -0.71 3.57
CA ALA A 99 1.86 -1.59 2.93
C ALA A 99 1.39 -2.71 3.86
N SER A 100 2.28 -3.29 4.67
CA SER A 100 1.92 -4.33 5.66
C SER A 100 1.00 -3.79 6.75
N ILE A 101 1.24 -2.56 7.24
CA ILE A 101 0.37 -1.89 8.20
C ILE A 101 -1.01 -1.58 7.57
N TYR A 102 -1.02 -1.11 6.32
CA TYR A 102 -2.25 -0.84 5.57
C TYR A 102 -3.13 -2.10 5.42
N ILE A 103 -2.54 -3.24 5.06
CA ILE A 103 -3.27 -4.52 4.99
C ILE A 103 -3.82 -4.89 6.37
N CYS A 104 -3.03 -4.72 7.44
CA CYS A 104 -3.47 -5.02 8.80
C CYS A 104 -4.68 -4.17 9.22
N GLU A 105 -4.68 -2.88 8.90
CA GLU A 105 -5.80 -1.98 9.15
C GLU A 105 -7.04 -2.40 8.36
N LEU A 106 -6.89 -2.74 7.07
CA LEU A 106 -7.99 -3.24 6.25
C LEU A 106 -8.58 -4.55 6.77
N VAL A 107 -7.78 -5.48 7.29
CA VAL A 107 -8.29 -6.72 7.88
C VAL A 107 -9.04 -6.43 9.18
N LEU A 108 -8.49 -5.56 10.04
CA LEU A 108 -9.10 -5.20 11.31
C LEU A 108 -10.44 -4.46 11.13
N LEU A 109 -10.57 -3.61 10.11
CA LEU A 109 -11.81 -2.91 9.80
C LEU A 109 -12.75 -3.73 8.90
N GLY A 110 -12.21 -4.51 7.97
CA GLY A 110 -12.99 -5.29 7.00
C GLY A 110 -13.78 -6.42 7.66
N LEU A 111 -13.20 -7.10 8.65
CA LEU A 111 -13.86 -8.20 9.35
C LEU A 111 -15.17 -7.79 10.08
N PRO A 112 -15.19 -6.75 10.94
CA PRO A 112 -16.43 -6.33 11.60
C PRO A 112 -17.46 -5.79 10.62
N ILE A 113 -17.04 -5.12 9.52
CA ILE A 113 -17.95 -4.68 8.47
C ILE A 113 -18.60 -5.90 7.78
N LEU A 114 -17.83 -6.96 7.49
CA LEU A 114 -18.39 -8.20 6.94
C LEU A 114 -19.42 -8.84 7.88
N ILE A 115 -19.18 -8.79 9.19
CA ILE A 115 -20.12 -9.30 10.21
C ILE A 115 -21.40 -8.47 10.25
N ALA A 116 -21.28 -7.14 10.15
CA ALA A 116 -22.43 -6.24 10.20
C ALA A 116 -23.39 -6.40 9.00
N VAL A 117 -22.91 -6.91 7.87
CA VAL A 117 -23.66 -6.95 6.59
C VAL A 117 -24.07 -8.38 6.20
N GLN A 118 -24.09 -9.33 7.14
CA GLN A 118 -24.37 -10.74 6.84
C GLN A 118 -25.77 -10.98 6.24
N GLU A 119 -26.77 -10.19 6.65
CA GLU A 119 -28.18 -10.37 6.26
C GLU A 119 -28.52 -9.77 4.89
N ALA A 120 -27.73 -8.79 4.42
CA ALA A 120 -28.01 -8.07 3.17
C ALA A 120 -27.05 -8.56 2.07
N GLY A 121 -27.54 -9.44 1.19
CA GLY A 121 -26.73 -10.05 0.13
C GLY A 121 -26.04 -9.05 -0.81
N GLU A 122 -26.74 -7.99 -1.22
CA GLU A 122 -26.19 -6.95 -2.09
C GLU A 122 -25.07 -6.16 -1.41
N ALA A 123 -25.29 -5.75 -0.17
CA ALA A 123 -24.33 -4.98 0.59
C ALA A 123 -23.10 -5.83 0.93
N ARG A 124 -23.28 -7.14 1.22
CA ARG A 124 -22.18 -8.07 1.45
C ARG A 124 -21.27 -8.18 0.23
N TYR A 125 -21.85 -8.28 -0.96
CA TYR A 125 -21.09 -8.33 -2.21
C TYR A 125 -20.24 -7.06 -2.41
N PHE A 126 -20.85 -5.88 -2.23
CA PHE A 126 -20.17 -4.61 -2.41
C PHE A 126 -19.00 -4.43 -1.41
N VAL A 127 -19.22 -4.81 -0.15
CA VAL A 127 -18.18 -4.76 0.88
C VAL A 127 -17.02 -5.70 0.54
N ILE A 128 -17.29 -6.96 0.19
CA ILE A 128 -16.23 -7.92 -0.15
C ILE A 128 -15.42 -7.44 -1.36
N ALA A 129 -16.10 -7.01 -2.43
CA ALA A 129 -15.44 -6.50 -3.62
C ALA A 129 -14.61 -5.24 -3.32
N GLY A 130 -15.14 -4.32 -2.50
CA GLY A 130 -14.43 -3.13 -2.05
C GLY A 130 -13.19 -3.44 -1.23
N VAL A 131 -13.28 -4.39 -0.29
CA VAL A 131 -12.12 -4.82 0.52
C VAL A 131 -11.03 -5.40 -0.38
N ILE A 132 -11.38 -6.31 -1.30
CA ILE A 132 -10.41 -6.91 -2.24
C ILE A 132 -9.77 -5.83 -3.13
N PHE A 133 -10.59 -4.93 -3.68
CA PHE A 133 -10.10 -3.85 -4.52
C PHE A 133 -9.12 -2.95 -3.78
N LEU A 134 -9.44 -2.58 -2.54
CA LEU A 134 -8.58 -1.76 -1.69
C LEU A 134 -7.31 -2.49 -1.29
N THR A 135 -7.38 -3.75 -0.87
CA THR A 135 -6.18 -4.52 -0.51
C THR A 135 -5.21 -4.61 -1.68
N ASP A 136 -5.70 -4.96 -2.87
CA ASP A 136 -4.83 -5.22 -4.02
C ASP A 136 -4.32 -3.91 -4.63
N THR A 137 -5.22 -2.96 -4.90
CA THR A 137 -4.86 -1.69 -5.52
C THR A 137 -4.03 -0.84 -4.56
N GLY A 138 -4.38 -0.82 -3.27
CA GLY A 138 -3.66 -0.06 -2.26
C GLY A 138 -2.23 -0.55 -2.06
N VAL A 139 -2.02 -1.87 -1.98
CA VAL A 139 -0.67 -2.45 -1.84
C VAL A 139 0.17 -2.21 -3.08
N LEU A 140 -0.39 -2.44 -4.27
CA LEU A 140 0.29 -2.16 -5.54
C LEU A 140 0.66 -0.68 -5.64
N ALA A 141 -0.26 0.22 -5.31
CA ALA A 141 0.01 1.66 -5.32
C ALA A 141 1.12 2.03 -4.32
N LEU A 142 1.06 1.55 -3.08
CA LEU A 142 2.07 1.88 -2.06
C LEU A 142 3.48 1.40 -2.44
N ILE A 143 3.59 0.25 -3.11
CA ILE A 143 4.88 -0.33 -3.52
C ILE A 143 5.39 0.27 -4.84
N PHE A 144 4.53 0.38 -5.86
CA PHE A 144 4.96 0.76 -7.21
C PHE A 144 4.93 2.26 -7.47
N LEU A 145 4.04 3.03 -6.84
CA LEU A 145 3.97 4.49 -7.03
C LEU A 145 5.28 5.22 -6.71
N PRO A 146 6.01 4.94 -5.60
CA PRO A 146 7.30 5.57 -5.38
C PRO A 146 8.31 5.17 -6.47
N LYS A 147 8.34 3.90 -6.89
CA LYS A 147 9.26 3.42 -7.96
C LYS A 147 9.03 4.14 -9.29
N VAL A 148 7.77 4.31 -9.69
CA VAL A 148 7.40 5.01 -10.91
C VAL A 148 7.77 6.50 -10.81
N ARG A 149 7.56 7.14 -9.66
CA ARG A 149 7.96 8.55 -9.46
C ARG A 149 9.49 8.72 -9.54
N TYR A 150 10.25 7.83 -8.91
CA TYR A 150 11.71 7.86 -8.98
C TYR A 150 12.22 7.62 -10.41
N ALA A 151 11.58 6.73 -11.18
CA ALA A 151 11.91 6.50 -12.57
C ALA A 151 11.62 7.73 -13.47
N LYS A 152 10.52 8.45 -13.22
CA LYS A 152 10.10 9.61 -14.02
C LYS A 152 10.90 10.89 -13.75
N VAL A 153 11.31 11.13 -12.51
CA VAL A 153 12.04 12.37 -12.14
C VAL A 153 13.46 12.35 -12.71
N GLY A 154 14.01 11.18 -13.07
CA GLY A 154 15.35 11.03 -13.59
C GLY A 154 16.40 11.33 -12.51
N LEU A 155 17.46 10.54 -12.48
CA LEU A 155 18.67 11.04 -11.80
C LEU A 155 19.16 12.27 -12.57
N PRO A 156 19.74 13.28 -11.90
CA PRO A 156 20.37 14.40 -12.60
C PRO A 156 21.30 13.84 -13.69
N GLU A 157 21.10 14.28 -14.93
CA GLU A 157 21.78 13.75 -16.10
C GLU A 157 23.31 13.76 -15.88
N GLY A 158 23.94 12.58 -15.96
CA GLY A 158 25.39 12.44 -15.87
C GLY A 158 25.93 11.49 -14.81
N LEU A 159 25.12 10.94 -13.90
CA LEU A 159 25.57 9.87 -12.99
C LEU A 159 25.02 8.51 -13.39
N THR A 160 25.92 7.55 -13.57
CA THR A 160 25.51 6.15 -13.67
C THR A 160 24.78 5.73 -12.38
N VAL A 161 23.83 4.81 -12.49
CA VAL A 161 23.07 4.27 -11.34
C VAL A 161 24.03 3.81 -10.22
N ILE A 162 25.17 3.26 -10.59
CA ILE A 162 26.26 2.83 -9.69
C ILE A 162 26.91 4.01 -8.95
N GLU A 163 27.07 5.15 -9.60
CA GLU A 163 27.72 6.35 -9.05
C GLU A 163 26.81 7.10 -8.08
N SER A 164 25.50 7.12 -8.36
CA SER A 164 24.51 7.66 -7.41
C SER A 164 24.41 6.84 -6.12
N PHE A 165 24.68 5.53 -6.19
CA PHE A 165 24.79 4.65 -5.03
C PHE A 165 26.09 4.85 -4.23
N ARG A 166 27.07 5.60 -4.75
CA ARG A 166 28.34 5.93 -4.09
C ARG A 166 28.38 7.35 -3.52
N ILE A 167 27.40 8.20 -3.82
CA ILE A 167 27.25 9.50 -3.15
C ILE A 167 26.88 9.24 -1.68
N LYS A 168 27.92 9.17 -0.85
CA LYS A 168 27.84 9.30 0.59
C LYS A 168 27.07 10.58 0.86
N ARG A 169 25.87 10.48 1.46
CA ARG A 169 25.09 11.67 1.86
C ARG A 169 26.06 12.63 2.56
N PRO A 170 26.22 13.88 2.08
CA PRO A 170 27.11 14.81 2.75
C PRO A 170 26.67 14.89 4.20
N SER A 171 27.65 14.71 5.09
CA SER A 171 27.43 14.84 6.52
C SER A 171 26.75 16.18 6.76
N ARG A 172 25.90 16.29 7.78
CA ARG A 172 25.21 17.54 8.15
C ARG A 172 26.19 18.73 8.29
N ARG A 173 27.47 18.43 8.51
CA ARG A 173 28.62 19.37 8.52
C ARG A 173 29.01 19.92 7.15
N ASP A 174 28.93 19.13 6.08
CA ASP A 174 29.29 19.56 4.72
C ASP A 174 28.21 20.46 4.10
N ARG A 175 26.96 20.29 4.55
CA ARG A 175 25.83 21.14 4.12
C ARG A 175 25.98 22.57 4.64
N SER A 176 26.56 22.79 5.83
CA SER A 176 26.82 24.16 6.32
C SER A 176 27.98 24.83 5.58
N VAL A 177 28.98 24.05 5.16
CA VAL A 177 30.11 24.56 4.37
C VAL A 177 29.65 24.96 2.96
N ALA A 178 28.86 24.12 2.30
CA ALA A 178 28.32 24.43 0.96
C ALA A 178 27.41 25.68 0.97
N VAL A 179 26.57 25.84 2.00
CA VAL A 179 25.73 27.04 2.15
C VAL A 179 26.59 28.29 2.40
N SER A 180 27.65 28.18 3.22
CA SER A 180 28.59 29.29 3.44
C SER A 180 29.32 29.71 2.16
N SER A 181 29.71 28.76 1.32
CA SER A 181 30.42 29.05 0.07
C SER A 181 29.52 29.75 -0.97
N VAL A 182 28.24 29.37 -1.05
CA VAL A 182 27.28 30.02 -1.96
C VAL A 182 27.00 31.47 -1.54
N GLU A 183 26.89 31.73 -0.24
CA GLU A 183 26.68 33.10 0.29
C GLU A 183 27.91 33.99 0.05
N GLU A 184 29.12 33.44 0.18
CA GLU A 184 30.39 34.11 -0.11
C GLU A 184 30.52 34.48 -1.61
N ILE A 185 30.14 33.56 -2.50
CA ILE A 185 30.14 33.81 -3.96
C ILE A 185 29.12 34.90 -4.32
N ARG A 186 27.95 34.91 -3.68
CA ARG A 186 26.92 35.94 -3.88
C ARG A 186 27.40 37.33 -3.44
N ARG A 187 28.12 37.42 -2.31
CA ARG A 187 28.75 38.68 -1.86
C ARG A 187 29.82 39.18 -2.83
N ARG A 188 30.63 38.30 -3.42
CA ARG A 188 31.66 38.71 -4.39
C ARG A 188 31.06 39.20 -5.71
N ALA A 189 29.95 38.58 -6.14
CA ALA A 189 29.22 39.01 -7.33
C ALA A 189 28.60 40.42 -7.15
N SER A 190 28.02 40.72 -5.98
CA SER A 190 27.41 42.04 -5.73
C SER A 190 28.44 43.18 -5.64
N VAL A 191 29.61 42.93 -5.06
CA VAL A 191 30.71 43.92 -4.99
C VAL A 191 31.28 44.24 -6.38
N THR A 192 31.36 43.24 -7.26
CA THR A 192 31.89 43.42 -8.63
C THR A 192 30.90 44.20 -9.51
N SER A 193 29.59 44.02 -9.30
CA SER A 193 28.55 44.78 -10.01
C SER A 193 28.57 46.28 -9.70
N ASN A 194 28.90 46.67 -8.46
CA ASN A 194 28.95 48.08 -8.06
C ASN A 194 30.21 48.83 -8.56
N ARG A 195 31.29 48.13 -8.91
CA ARG A 195 32.50 48.77 -9.47
C ARG A 195 32.38 49.16 -10.94
N LYS A 196 31.41 48.62 -11.69
CA LYS A 196 31.25 48.93 -13.13
C LYS A 196 30.39 50.18 -13.42
N LEU A 197 29.86 50.87 -12.40
CA LEU A 197 28.97 52.02 -12.56
C LEU A 197 29.61 53.40 -12.24
N ALA A 198 30.93 53.47 -12.06
CA ALA A 198 31.68 54.73 -12.05
C ALA A 198 33.00 54.48 -12.82
N PRO A 199 33.45 55.31 -13.80
CA PRO A 199 33.13 56.73 -14.07
C PRO A 199 32.93 57.08 -15.58
N LEU A 200 31.85 57.77 -15.96
CA LEU A 200 31.76 58.49 -17.24
C LEU A 200 30.93 59.78 -17.09
N ALA A 201 31.36 60.66 -16.18
CA ALA A 201 30.83 62.02 -16.08
C ALA A 201 31.95 62.97 -15.64
N SER A 202 33.00 63.11 -16.46
CA SER A 202 33.91 64.24 -16.33
C SER A 202 34.62 64.51 -17.66
N ASN A 203 34.63 65.78 -18.05
CA ASN A 203 35.35 66.39 -19.16
C ASN A 203 34.81 66.25 -20.59
N ARG A 204 33.90 67.16 -20.94
CA ARG A 204 33.99 67.92 -22.20
C ARG A 204 33.71 69.40 -21.95
N ASN A 205 34.77 70.17 -21.81
CA ASN A 205 34.86 71.60 -22.10
C ASN A 205 36.33 71.88 -22.38
N LEU A 206 36.66 72.39 -23.58
CA LEU A 206 37.72 73.37 -23.88
C LEU A 206 38.23 73.29 -25.33
N THR A 207 38.36 74.48 -25.93
CA THR A 207 39.11 74.86 -27.15
C THR A 207 38.46 74.51 -28.50
N SER A 208 38.47 75.36 -29.52
CA SER A 208 38.73 76.81 -29.68
C SER A 208 38.30 77.16 -31.11
#